data_AF-D3PW45-F1
#
_entry.id   AF-D3PW45-F1
#
_cell.length_a   1.000
_cell.length_b   1.000
_cell.length_c   1.000
_cell.angle_alpha   90.00
_cell.angle_beta   90.00
_cell.angle_gamma   90.00
#
_symmetry.space_group_name_H-M   'P 1'
#
loop_
_entity.id
_entity.type
_entity.pdbx_description
1 polymer ?
#
loop_
_entity_poly.entity_id
_entity_poly.type
_entity_poly.pdbx_seq_one_letter_code
_entity_poly.pdbx_strand_id
1 'polypeptide(L)'
;MTEPDIATGDFDGDGVEDDTAYGYDDNNDGVYDQVDVDLNTDGGNDVSGFDQNDDGVYDHVQYDSDGDGEQDSAMSDTNYDGTIDEQGAI
;
A
#
# COMPACT_ATOMS: atom_id res chain seq x y z
N MET A 1 -15.25 -3.36 -2.02
CA MET A 1 -15.00 -3.51 -0.58
C MET A 1 -15.30 -4.96 -0.18
N THR A 2 -14.47 -5.86 -0.68
CA THR A 2 -14.25 -7.17 -0.07
C THR A 2 -13.51 -6.97 1.27
N GLU A 3 -13.58 -7.95 2.16
CA GLU A 3 -12.74 -7.92 3.36
C GLU A 3 -11.27 -8.04 2.91
N PRO A 4 -10.33 -7.27 3.48
CA PRO A 4 -8.94 -7.38 3.10
C PRO A 4 -8.37 -8.73 3.52
N ASP A 5 -7.46 -9.24 2.70
CA ASP A 5 -6.49 -10.23 3.16
C ASP A 5 -5.46 -9.53 4.05
N ILE A 6 -5.13 -10.14 5.19
CA ILE A 6 -4.20 -9.58 6.16
C ILE A 6 -2.95 -10.45 6.22
N ALA A 7 -1.79 -9.82 6.09
CA ALA A 7 -0.49 -10.42 6.34
C ALA A 7 0.23 -9.63 7.43
N THR A 8 0.90 -10.33 8.34
CA THR A 8 1.62 -9.72 9.46
C THR A 8 2.97 -10.41 9.66
N GLY A 9 3.93 -9.70 10.25
CA GLY A 9 5.27 -10.19 10.51
C GLY A 9 5.73 -9.89 11.93
N ASP A 10 6.30 -10.90 12.58
CA ASP A 10 7.08 -10.78 13.83
C ASP A 10 8.52 -11.15 13.48
N PHE A 11 9.36 -10.15 13.27
CA PHE A 11 10.74 -10.31 12.81
C PHE A 11 11.71 -10.51 13.96
N ASP A 12 11.39 -10.02 15.16
CA ASP A 12 12.26 -10.14 16.34
C ASP A 12 11.91 -11.33 17.25
N GLY A 13 10.74 -11.93 17.06
CA GLY A 13 10.25 -13.12 17.73
C GLY A 13 9.72 -12.88 19.14
N ASP A 14 9.33 -11.65 19.48
CA ASP A 14 8.81 -11.31 20.81
C ASP A 14 7.31 -11.60 21.00
N GLY A 15 6.61 -11.97 19.91
CA GLY A 15 5.19 -12.30 19.89
C GLY A 15 4.27 -11.08 19.71
N VAL A 16 4.81 -9.92 19.39
CA VAL A 16 4.12 -8.73 18.89
C VAL A 16 4.40 -8.62 17.39
N GLU A 17 3.40 -8.20 16.62
CA GLU A 17 3.59 -7.95 15.19
C GLU A 17 4.44 -6.66 15.02
N ASP A 18 5.46 -6.71 14.17
CA ASP A 18 6.28 -5.56 13.76
C ASP A 18 5.64 -4.80 12.60
N ASP A 19 4.97 -5.52 11.68
CA ASP A 19 4.29 -4.95 10.52
C ASP A 19 2.94 -5.62 10.24
N THR A 20 2.08 -4.92 9.52
CA THR A 20 0.79 -5.42 9.03
C THR A 20 0.52 -4.88 7.64
N ALA A 21 0.12 -5.76 6.73
CA ALA A 21 -0.31 -5.42 5.38
C ALA A 21 -1.76 -5.87 5.15
N TYR A 22 -2.53 -5.02 4.46
CA TYR A 22 -3.91 -5.25 4.05
C TYR A 22 -3.99 -5.23 2.53
N GLY A 23 -4.39 -6.35 1.92
CA GLY A 23 -4.60 -6.47 0.47
C GLY A 23 -6.07 -6.53 0.12
N TYR A 24 -6.52 -5.71 -0.82
CA TYR A 24 -7.90 -5.65 -1.29
C TYR A 24 -7.97 -6.14 -2.74
N ASP A 25 -8.66 -7.24 -2.94
CA ASP A 25 -9.04 -7.77 -4.26
C ASP A 25 -10.57 -7.62 -4.37
N ASP A 26 -10.98 -6.44 -4.83
CA ASP A 26 -12.37 -6.02 -4.99
C ASP A 26 -13.01 -6.61 -6.25
N ASN A 27 -12.20 -6.87 -7.28
CA ASN A 27 -12.67 -7.39 -8.56
C ASN A 27 -12.64 -8.94 -8.65
N ASN A 28 -11.97 -9.61 -7.70
CA ASN A 28 -11.76 -11.05 -7.57
C ASN A 28 -11.04 -11.71 -8.76
N ASP A 29 -10.08 -11.02 -9.36
CA ASP A 29 -9.23 -11.55 -10.42
C ASP A 29 -7.92 -12.20 -9.92
N GLY A 30 -7.64 -12.07 -8.62
CA GLY A 30 -6.46 -12.62 -7.96
C GLY A 30 -5.25 -11.68 -7.94
N VAL A 31 -5.42 -10.43 -8.34
CA VAL A 31 -4.50 -9.31 -8.15
C VAL A 31 -5.12 -8.35 -7.13
N TYR A 32 -4.29 -7.70 -6.32
CA TYR A 32 -4.79 -6.72 -5.36
C TYR A 32 -4.93 -5.35 -6.04
N ASP A 33 -6.14 -4.81 -6.04
CA ASP A 33 -6.45 -3.44 -6.50
C ASP A 33 -5.85 -2.39 -5.56
N GLN A 34 -5.68 -2.74 -4.28
CA GLN A 34 -5.05 -1.89 -3.28
C GLN A 34 -4.25 -2.73 -2.29
N VAL A 35 -3.07 -2.22 -1.88
CA VAL A 35 -2.32 -2.73 -0.73
C VAL A 35 -1.95 -1.58 0.18
N ASP A 36 -2.30 -1.71 1.46
CA ASP A 36 -1.91 -0.81 2.53
C ASP A 36 -0.93 -1.53 3.47
N VAL A 37 0.13 -0.85 3.92
CA VAL A 37 1.14 -1.40 4.83
C VAL A 37 1.39 -0.44 5.98
N ASP A 38 1.25 -0.97 7.19
CA ASP A 38 1.65 -0.37 8.47
C ASP A 38 2.94 -1.08 8.92
N LEU A 39 4.09 -0.41 8.74
CA LEU A 39 5.44 -0.94 9.01
C LEU A 39 5.84 -0.81 10.48
N ASN A 40 5.06 -0.11 11.29
CA ASN A 40 5.40 0.21 12.68
C ASN A 40 4.30 -0.21 13.68
N THR A 41 3.16 -0.68 13.19
CA THR A 41 1.96 -1.11 13.91
C THR A 41 1.32 -0.04 14.82
N ASP A 42 1.44 1.24 14.45
CA ASP A 42 0.81 2.35 15.16
C ASP A 42 -0.66 2.59 14.76
N GLY A 43 -1.13 1.88 13.73
CA GLY A 43 -2.49 1.97 13.21
C GLY A 43 -2.66 2.95 12.05
N GLY A 44 -1.59 3.59 11.59
CA GLY A 44 -1.50 4.33 10.34
C GLY A 44 -0.88 3.49 9.21
N ASN A 45 -1.25 3.78 7.97
CA ASN A 45 -0.61 3.14 6.81
C ASN A 45 0.60 3.99 6.39
N ASP A 46 1.82 3.46 6.55
CA ASP A 46 3.05 4.09 6.08
C ASP A 46 3.15 4.06 4.55
N VAL A 47 2.57 3.05 3.90
CA VAL A 47 2.59 2.88 2.43
C VAL A 47 1.25 2.41 1.92
N SER A 48 0.73 3.05 0.87
CA SER A 48 -0.46 2.61 0.15
C SER A 48 -0.20 2.55 -1.36
N GLY A 49 -0.49 1.41 -1.99
CA GLY A 49 -0.40 1.20 -3.44
C GLY A 49 -1.77 0.91 -4.04
N PHE A 50 -2.01 1.40 -5.26
CA PHE A 50 -3.28 1.25 -5.98
C PHE A 50 -3.03 0.85 -7.44
N ASP A 51 -3.66 -0.24 -7.86
CA ASP A 51 -3.76 -0.68 -9.26
C ASP A 51 -5.16 -0.25 -9.73
N GLN A 52 -5.22 0.80 -10.54
CA GLN A 52 -6.47 1.43 -10.95
C GLN A 52 -6.99 0.87 -12.27
N ASN A 53 -6.16 0.13 -12.99
CA ASN A 53 -6.43 -0.36 -14.33
C ASN A 53 -6.51 -1.90 -14.43
N ASP A 54 -6.28 -2.59 -13.30
CA ASP A 54 -6.30 -4.05 -13.13
C ASP A 54 -5.25 -4.78 -14.00
N ASP A 55 -4.06 -4.19 -14.18
CA ASP A 55 -2.98 -4.76 -15.00
C ASP A 55 -1.87 -5.47 -14.20
N GLY A 56 -1.94 -5.41 -12.86
CA GLY A 56 -0.98 -5.99 -11.94
C GLY A 56 0.23 -5.11 -11.64
N VAL A 57 0.23 -3.86 -12.10
CA VAL A 57 1.22 -2.84 -11.76
C VAL A 57 0.51 -1.73 -10.98
N TYR A 58 1.12 -1.30 -9.88
CA TYR A 58 0.56 -0.19 -9.11
C TYR A 58 0.78 1.13 -9.86
N ASP A 59 -0.34 1.78 -10.17
CA ASP A 59 -0.42 3.05 -10.86
C ASP A 59 -0.20 4.23 -9.91
N HIS A 60 -0.52 4.05 -8.63
CA HIS A 60 -0.37 5.10 -7.63
C HIS A 60 0.21 4.53 -6.35
N VAL A 61 1.21 5.18 -5.79
CA VAL A 61 1.81 4.79 -4.50
C VAL A 61 1.99 6.04 -3.65
N GLN A 62 1.54 5.98 -2.40
CA GLN A 62 1.63 7.03 -1.40
C GLN A 62 2.50 6.56 -0.22
N TYR A 63 3.20 7.50 0.41
CA TYR A 63 4.00 7.26 1.61
C TYR A 63 3.70 8.29 2.69
N ASP A 64 3.41 7.82 3.90
CA ASP A 64 3.46 8.57 5.16
C ASP A 64 4.78 8.17 5.84
N SER A 65 5.78 9.05 5.83
CA SER A 65 7.11 8.74 6.35
C SER A 65 7.31 9.20 7.79
N ASP A 66 6.42 10.05 8.31
CA ASP A 66 6.49 10.58 9.66
C ASP A 66 5.43 10.02 10.62
N GLY A 67 4.50 9.22 10.10
CA GLY A 67 3.49 8.47 10.85
C GLY A 67 2.42 9.38 11.44
N ASP A 68 2.17 10.54 10.83
CA ASP A 68 1.16 11.48 11.32
C ASP A 68 -0.26 11.21 10.78
N GLY A 69 -0.38 10.24 9.86
CA GLY A 69 -1.62 9.82 9.21
C GLY A 69 -1.92 10.59 7.91
N GLU A 70 -1.09 11.54 7.53
CA GLU A 70 -1.14 12.23 6.25
C GLU A 70 0.01 11.76 5.35
N GLN A 71 -0.22 11.76 4.03
CA GLN A 71 0.76 11.28 3.08
C GLN A 71 1.79 12.38 2.78
N ASP A 72 3.07 12.09 3.01
CA ASP A 72 4.20 12.98 2.73
C ASP A 72 4.57 13.05 1.26
N SER A 73 4.39 11.94 0.53
CA SER A 73 4.79 11.84 -0.87
C SER A 73 3.96 10.86 -1.66
N ALA A 74 3.90 11.07 -2.97
CA ALA A 74 3.26 10.15 -3.89
C ALA A 74 4.01 10.00 -5.21
N MET A 75 3.80 8.85 -5.84
CA MET A 75 4.20 8.50 -7.19
C MET A 75 2.97 8.09 -8.00
N SER A 76 2.92 8.46 -9.27
CA SER A 76 1.84 8.09 -10.18
C SER A 76 2.37 7.72 -11.57
N ASP A 77 1.91 6.60 -12.11
CA ASP A 77 1.87 6.29 -13.54
C ASP A 77 0.46 6.67 -14.04
N THR A 78 0.37 7.78 -14.79
CA THR A 78 -0.93 8.30 -15.25
C THR A 78 -1.37 7.73 -16.59
N ASN A 79 -0.44 7.07 -17.27
CA ASN A 79 -0.61 6.61 -18.64
C ASN A 79 -0.62 5.09 -18.76
N TYR A 80 -0.31 4.38 -17.66
CA TYR A 80 -0.37 2.93 -17.52
C TYR A 80 0.63 2.21 -18.43
N ASP A 81 1.87 2.71 -18.49
CA ASP A 81 2.96 2.08 -19.23
C ASP A 81 3.97 1.32 -18.36
N GLY A 82 3.72 1.29 -17.04
CA GLY A 82 4.57 0.69 -16.02
C GLY A 82 5.74 1.57 -15.59
N THR A 83 5.73 2.85 -15.99
CA THR A 83 6.74 3.84 -15.62
C THR A 83 6.08 5.01 -14.91
N ILE A 84 6.70 5.45 -13.81
CA ILE A 84 6.22 6.62 -13.08
C ILE A 84 6.35 7.89 -13.94
N ASP A 85 5.23 8.58 -14.12
CA ASP A 85 5.11 9.87 -14.79
C ASP A 85 5.37 11.03 -13.81
N GLU A 86 4.82 10.92 -12.60
CA GLU A 86 4.81 11.98 -11.59
C GLU A 86 5.31 11.46 -10.25
N GLN A 87 6.16 12.25 -9.58
CA GLN A 87 6.61 11.99 -8.21
C GLN A 87 6.77 13.32 -7.49
N GLY A 88 6.29 13.41 -6.25
CA GLY A 88 6.43 14.62 -5.45
C GLY A 88 6.14 14.40 -3.97
N ALA A 89 6.67 15.32 -3.15
CA ALA A 89 6.19 15.51 -1.79
C ALA A 89 4.89 16.33 -1.81
N ILE A 90 4.02 16.10 -0.83
CA ILE A 90 2.68 16.69 -0.73
C ILE A 90 2.66 17.79 0.35
#